data_AF-A0A7C4U9U6-F1
#
_entry.id   AF-A0A7C4U9U6-F1
#
_cell.length_a   1.000
_cell.length_b   1.000
_cell.length_c   1.000
_cell.angle_alpha   90.00
_cell.angle_beta   90.00
_cell.angle_gamma   90.00
#
_symmetry.space_group_name_H-M   'P 1'
#
loop_
_entity.id
_entity.type
_entity.pdbx_description
1 polymer ?
#
loop_
_entity_poly.entity_id
_entity_poly.type
_entity_poly.pdbx_seq_one_letter_code
_entity_poly.pdbx_strand_id
1 'polypeptide(L)'
;MKKFLLFALVFMSVIASNAQISVYELMERNDISIQDAERIANRHFDTVGTGRGTGYKQFQRWLYERKFHIDENGNYLSPQTEWNRYTESLTSMGSFRTEAGNWTELGPWGWNRTSGWNPGTGRLSAFAIHPANEDIIYVGSPGGGIWKSVNGGLNWTPLTDNNANWMSVFALTI
;
A
#
# COMPACT_ATOMS: atom_id res chain seq x y z
N MET A 1 -61.25 9.35 -3.34
CA MET A 1 -60.26 8.89 -2.34
C MET A 1 -59.20 7.92 -2.91
N LYS A 2 -59.50 7.03 -3.87
CA LYS A 2 -58.49 6.11 -4.45
C LYS A 2 -57.46 6.74 -5.41
N LYS A 3 -57.75 7.90 -6.02
CA LYS A 3 -56.83 8.61 -6.94
C LYS A 3 -55.73 9.42 -6.23
N PHE A 4 -55.92 9.80 -4.97
CA PHE A 4 -54.93 10.53 -4.17
C PHE A 4 -53.84 9.60 -3.58
N LEU A 5 -54.21 8.35 -3.26
CA LEU A 5 -53.27 7.33 -2.77
C LEU A 5 -52.24 6.91 -3.83
N LEU A 6 -52.62 6.88 -5.11
CA LEU A 6 -51.69 6.57 -6.20
C LEU A 6 -50.63 7.68 -6.39
N PHE A 7 -51.01 8.95 -6.21
CA PHE A 7 -50.09 10.08 -6.33
C PHE A 7 -49.08 10.11 -5.17
N ALA A 8 -49.51 9.76 -3.95
CA ALA A 8 -48.63 9.62 -2.80
C ALA A 8 -47.65 8.45 -2.94
N LEU A 9 -48.06 7.33 -3.55
CA LEU A 9 -47.19 6.18 -3.85
C LEU A 9 -46.13 6.49 -4.92
N VAL A 10 -46.47 7.28 -5.94
CA VAL A 10 -45.51 7.71 -6.97
C VAL A 10 -44.54 8.79 -6.44
N PHE A 11 -44.97 9.61 -5.47
CA PHE A 11 -44.08 10.57 -4.83
C PHE A 11 -43.12 9.92 -3.82
N MET A 12 -43.48 8.77 -3.25
CA MET A 12 -42.63 8.00 -2.34
C MET A 12 -41.58 7.13 -3.05
N SER A 13 -41.71 6.90 -4.36
CA SER A 13 -40.78 6.06 -5.13
C SER A 13 -39.63 6.83 -5.80
N VAL A 14 -39.51 8.15 -5.61
CA VAL A 14 -38.45 8.98 -6.24
C VAL A 14 -37.37 9.43 -5.23
N ILE A 15 -37.41 8.96 -3.99
CA ILE A 15 -36.23 9.02 -3.12
C ILE A 15 -35.37 7.80 -3.44
N ALA A 16 -34.81 7.79 -4.65
CA ALA A 16 -33.65 6.96 -4.93
C ALA A 16 -32.55 7.43 -3.97
N SER A 17 -32.31 6.61 -2.96
CA SER A 17 -31.24 6.74 -1.99
C SER A 17 -29.91 6.90 -2.73
N ASN A 18 -29.47 8.14 -2.92
CA ASN A 18 -28.05 8.43 -3.13
C ASN A 18 -27.38 8.23 -1.76
N ALA A 19 -27.18 6.98 -1.36
CA ALA A 19 -26.29 6.69 -0.26
C ALA A 19 -24.92 7.23 -0.67
N GLN A 20 -24.49 8.32 -0.03
CA GLN A 20 -23.17 8.89 -0.25
C GLN A 20 -22.16 7.86 0.23
N ILE A 21 -21.58 7.11 -0.71
CA ILE A 21 -20.51 6.15 -0.43
C ILE A 21 -19.39 6.93 0.26
N SER A 22 -18.99 6.45 1.43
CA SER A 22 -17.85 7.00 2.15
C SER A 22 -16.58 6.79 1.32
N VAL A 23 -15.66 7.75 1.31
CA VAL A 23 -14.39 7.55 0.58
C VAL A 23 -13.61 6.34 1.09
N TYR A 24 -13.81 5.96 2.36
CA TYR A 24 -13.22 4.74 2.93
C TYR A 24 -13.86 3.46 2.39
N GLU A 25 -15.18 3.42 2.23
CA GLU A 25 -15.87 2.29 1.59
C GLU A 25 -15.44 2.16 0.13
N LEU A 26 -15.23 3.28 -0.56
CA LEU A 26 -14.71 3.30 -1.92
C LEU A 26 -13.30 2.70 -2.01
N MET A 27 -12.46 2.91 -0.99
CA MET A 27 -11.10 2.35 -0.93
C MET A 27 -11.07 0.83 -0.72
N GLU A 28 -12.14 0.26 -0.16
CA GLU A 28 -12.27 -1.19 0.07
C GLU A 28 -12.79 -1.95 -1.17
N ARG A 29 -13.29 -1.21 -2.17
CA ARG A 29 -13.83 -1.79 -3.41
C ARG A 29 -12.72 -2.27 -4.34
N ASN A 30 -12.92 -3.48 -4.84
CA ASN A 30 -12.06 -4.13 -5.86
C ASN A 30 -12.84 -4.41 -7.17
N ASP A 31 -14.12 -4.05 -7.22
CA ASP A 31 -15.05 -4.32 -8.33
C ASP A 31 -15.10 -3.20 -9.38
N ILE A 32 -14.32 -2.13 -9.19
CA ILE A 32 -14.25 -0.97 -10.07
C ILE A 32 -12.82 -0.68 -10.48
N SER A 33 -12.67 -0.03 -11.64
CA SER A 33 -11.38 0.48 -12.08
C SER A 33 -10.87 1.58 -11.14
N ILE A 34 -9.55 1.75 -11.09
CA ILE A 34 -8.94 2.83 -10.29
C ILE A 34 -9.33 4.21 -10.83
N GLN A 35 -9.54 4.34 -12.14
CA GLN A 35 -10.04 5.56 -12.77
C GLN A 35 -11.47 5.90 -12.31
N ASP A 36 -12.33 4.90 -12.19
CA ASP A 36 -13.70 5.09 -11.68
C ASP A 36 -13.70 5.45 -10.20
N ALA A 37 -12.85 4.81 -9.40
CA ALA A 37 -12.66 5.17 -8.00
C ALA A 37 -12.19 6.64 -7.87
N GLU A 38 -11.21 7.07 -8.66
CA GLU A 38 -10.72 8.45 -8.69
C GLU A 38 -11.85 9.44 -9.05
N ARG A 39 -12.65 9.12 -10.07
CA ARG A 39 -13.80 9.94 -10.49
C ARG A 39 -14.87 10.07 -9.39
N ILE A 40 -15.23 8.96 -8.73
CA ILE A 40 -16.23 8.97 -7.65
C ILE A 40 -15.70 9.78 -6.45
N ALA A 41 -14.44 9.58 -6.08
CA ALA A 41 -13.81 10.31 -4.99
C ALA A 41 -13.72 11.82 -5.27
N ASN A 42 -13.37 12.22 -6.49
CA ASN A 42 -13.32 13.64 -6.87
C ASN A 42 -14.69 14.31 -6.67
N ARG A 43 -15.78 13.67 -7.11
CA ARG A 43 -17.14 14.17 -6.86
C ARG A 43 -17.47 14.29 -5.36
N HIS A 44 -17.02 13.33 -4.57
CA HIS A 44 -17.18 13.39 -3.11
C HIS A 44 -16.45 14.62 -2.55
N PHE A 45 -15.20 14.85 -2.95
CA PHE A 45 -14.39 15.99 -2.49
C PHE A 45 -14.81 17.34 -3.05
N ASP A 46 -15.48 17.40 -4.20
CA ASP A 46 -16.13 18.62 -4.67
C ASP A 46 -17.25 19.06 -3.71
N THR A 47 -17.86 18.11 -3.00
CA THR A 47 -18.94 18.38 -2.04
C THR A 47 -18.42 18.66 -0.64
N VAL A 48 -17.50 17.82 -0.13
CA VAL A 48 -17.02 17.90 1.27
C VAL A 48 -15.73 18.71 1.44
N GLY A 49 -15.05 19.04 0.34
CA GLY A 49 -13.76 19.70 0.32
C GLY A 49 -12.57 18.79 0.64
N THR A 50 -11.37 19.37 0.58
CA THR A 50 -10.08 18.67 0.79
C THR A 50 -9.43 18.97 2.15
N GLY A 51 -10.21 19.55 3.07
CA GLY A 51 -9.77 19.96 4.39
C GLY A 51 -9.39 18.81 5.34
N ARG A 52 -8.96 19.16 6.55
CA ARG A 52 -8.65 18.17 7.58
C ARG A 52 -9.92 17.40 7.97
N GLY A 53 -9.81 16.07 8.02
CA GLY A 53 -10.92 15.19 8.43
C GLY A 53 -11.83 14.73 7.28
N THR A 54 -11.66 15.23 6.06
CA THR A 54 -12.50 14.80 4.91
C THR A 54 -12.08 13.46 4.31
N GLY A 55 -10.91 12.93 4.69
CA GLY A 55 -10.35 11.70 4.12
C GLY A 55 -9.54 11.92 2.83
N TYR A 56 -9.45 13.16 2.31
CA TYR A 56 -8.75 13.46 1.05
C TYR A 56 -7.31 12.96 1.01
N LYS A 57 -6.52 13.24 2.06
CA LYS A 57 -5.12 12.80 2.10
C LYS A 57 -4.97 11.28 2.21
N GLN A 58 -5.92 10.60 2.85
CA GLN A 58 -5.94 9.15 2.97
C GLN A 58 -6.25 8.53 1.61
N PHE A 59 -7.27 9.05 0.92
CA PHE A 59 -7.61 8.62 -0.43
C PHE A 59 -6.47 8.84 -1.42
N GLN A 60 -5.82 10.00 -1.41
CA GLN A 60 -4.70 10.27 -2.33
C GLN A 60 -3.52 9.33 -2.11
N ARG A 61 -3.23 8.96 -0.85
CA ARG A 61 -2.21 7.93 -0.55
C ARG A 61 -2.64 6.55 -1.05
N TRP A 62 -3.89 6.16 -0.77
CA TRP A 62 -4.44 4.91 -1.28
C TRP A 62 -4.41 4.86 -2.82
N LEU A 63 -4.77 5.95 -3.50
CA LEU A 63 -4.77 6.04 -4.95
C LEU A 63 -3.37 5.92 -5.54
N TYR A 64 -2.38 6.59 -4.91
CA TYR A 64 -0.98 6.47 -5.29
C TYR A 64 -0.50 5.02 -5.21
N GLU A 65 -0.71 4.35 -4.08
CA GLU A 65 -0.34 2.94 -3.92
C GLU A 65 -1.07 2.05 -4.94
N ARG A 66 -2.38 2.23 -5.12
CA ARG A 66 -3.17 1.39 -6.03
C ARG A 66 -2.74 1.50 -7.49
N LYS A 67 -2.20 2.64 -7.92
CA LYS A 67 -1.73 2.84 -9.31
C LYS A 67 -0.56 1.92 -9.70
N PHE A 68 0.19 1.37 -8.74
CA PHE A 68 1.23 0.37 -9.01
C PHE A 68 0.66 -1.05 -9.20
N HIS A 69 -0.61 -1.25 -8.86
CA HIS A 69 -1.23 -2.57 -8.67
C HIS A 69 -2.47 -2.73 -9.55
N ILE A 70 -2.32 -2.35 -10.80
CA ILE A 70 -3.39 -2.42 -11.79
C ILE A 70 -2.99 -3.31 -12.95
N ASP A 71 -3.99 -3.95 -13.55
CA ASP A 71 -3.84 -4.58 -14.84
C ASP A 71 -3.80 -3.55 -15.98
N GLU A 72 -3.61 -4.04 -17.20
CA GLU A 72 -3.60 -3.23 -18.42
C GLU A 72 -4.90 -2.44 -18.64
N ASN A 73 -6.00 -2.86 -18.01
CA ASN A 73 -7.31 -2.24 -18.11
C ASN A 73 -7.59 -1.24 -16.96
N GLY A 74 -6.66 -1.08 -16.01
CA GLY A 74 -6.82 -0.20 -14.86
C GLY A 74 -7.57 -0.80 -13.67
N ASN A 75 -7.82 -2.11 -13.65
CA ASN A 75 -8.46 -2.81 -12.55
C ASN A 75 -7.44 -3.29 -11.53
N TYR A 76 -7.84 -3.37 -10.27
CA TYR A 76 -6.96 -3.82 -9.19
C TYR A 76 -6.47 -5.27 -9.38
N LEU A 77 -5.17 -5.48 -9.26
CA LEU A 77 -4.54 -6.80 -9.18
C LEU A 77 -4.39 -7.23 -7.73
N SER A 78 -4.88 -8.44 -7.42
CA SER A 78 -4.67 -9.02 -6.10
C SER A 78 -3.18 -9.36 -5.88
N PRO A 79 -2.67 -9.30 -4.63
CA PRO A 79 -1.27 -9.64 -4.34
C PRO A 79 -0.90 -11.06 -4.78
N GLN A 80 -1.85 -12.01 -4.71
CA GLN A 80 -1.62 -13.37 -5.18
C GLN A 80 -1.44 -13.42 -6.70
N THR A 81 -2.22 -12.63 -7.45
CA THR A 81 -2.11 -12.55 -8.91
C THR A 81 -0.79 -11.93 -9.31
N GLU A 82 -0.37 -10.85 -8.65
CA GLU A 82 0.95 -10.25 -8.89
C GLU A 82 2.09 -11.23 -8.61
N TRP A 83 2.03 -11.94 -7.47
CA TRP A 83 3.03 -12.95 -7.11
C TRP A 83 3.12 -14.08 -8.15
N ASN A 84 1.98 -14.56 -8.64
CA ASN A 84 1.94 -15.59 -9.67
C ASN A 84 2.56 -15.08 -10.96
N ARG A 85 2.20 -13.86 -11.41
CA ARG A 85 2.79 -13.22 -12.60
C ARG A 85 4.30 -13.03 -12.47
N TYR A 86 4.78 -12.64 -11.29
CA TYR A 86 6.21 -12.54 -11.01
C TYR A 86 6.91 -13.90 -11.10
N THR A 87 6.32 -14.95 -10.51
CA THR A 87 6.89 -16.30 -10.54
C THR A 87 6.90 -16.87 -11.97
N GLU A 88 5.84 -16.64 -12.73
CA GLU A 88 5.76 -16.99 -14.16
C GLU A 88 6.80 -16.22 -14.98
N SER A 89 6.99 -14.92 -14.73
CA SER A 89 8.00 -14.13 -15.44
C SER A 89 9.41 -14.66 -15.18
N LEU A 90 9.75 -14.99 -13.93
CA LEU A 90 11.01 -15.65 -13.58
C LEU A 90 11.23 -16.98 -14.31
N THR A 91 10.15 -17.74 -14.52
CA THR A 91 10.21 -19.02 -15.23
C THR A 91 10.37 -18.83 -16.75
N SER A 92 9.71 -17.83 -17.33
CA SER A 92 9.79 -17.49 -18.76
C SER A 92 11.09 -16.75 -19.13
N MET A 93 11.71 -16.06 -18.18
CA MET A 93 13.05 -15.49 -18.31
C MET A 93 14.08 -16.61 -18.24
N GLY A 94 14.13 -17.48 -19.26
CA GLY A 94 15.08 -18.58 -19.33
C GLY A 94 16.50 -18.08 -19.05
N SER A 95 17.22 -18.70 -18.11
CA SER A 95 18.57 -18.38 -17.58
C SER A 95 19.33 -17.21 -18.24
N PHE A 96 18.80 -15.99 -18.18
CA PHE A 96 19.61 -14.79 -18.36
C PHE A 96 20.31 -14.55 -17.02
N ARG A 97 21.34 -15.36 -16.75
CA ARG A 97 22.27 -15.08 -15.67
C ARG A 97 23.17 -13.94 -16.15
N THR A 98 22.64 -12.73 -16.17
CA THR A 98 23.50 -11.56 -15.97
C THR A 98 24.21 -11.80 -14.65
N GLU A 99 25.54 -11.75 -14.65
CA GLU A 99 26.29 -11.75 -13.39
C GLU A 99 25.63 -10.74 -12.46
N ALA A 100 25.26 -11.18 -11.26
CA ALA A 100 24.68 -10.28 -10.27
C ALA A 100 25.61 -9.07 -10.18
N GLY A 101 25.11 -7.90 -10.61
CA GLY A 101 25.91 -6.68 -10.59
C GLY A 101 26.45 -6.47 -9.19
N ASN A 102 27.68 -5.98 -9.07
CA ASN A 102 28.25 -5.59 -7.79
C ASN A 102 27.53 -4.34 -7.29
N TRP A 103 26.35 -4.53 -6.70
CA TRP A 103 25.58 -3.47 -6.05
C TRP A 103 26.32 -3.06 -4.78
N THR A 104 26.54 -1.75 -4.65
CA THR A 104 27.14 -1.16 -3.45
C THR A 104 26.21 -0.07 -2.95
N GLU A 105 25.98 -0.06 -1.64
CA GLU A 105 25.21 0.99 -1.00
C GLU A 105 25.95 2.33 -1.10
N LEU A 106 25.28 3.37 -1.58
CA LEU A 106 25.84 4.72 -1.68
C LEU A 106 25.46 5.62 -0.50
N GLY A 107 24.78 5.04 0.49
CA GLY A 107 24.22 5.74 1.64
C GLY A 107 22.74 6.13 1.43
N PRO A 108 22.21 7.02 2.30
CA PRO A 108 22.93 7.97 3.15
C PRO A 108 23.58 7.35 4.41
N TRP A 109 24.88 7.61 4.62
CA TRP A 109 25.65 7.15 5.80
C TRP A 109 25.56 8.05 7.03
N GLY A 110 24.94 9.22 6.87
CA GLY A 110 24.83 10.21 7.92
C GLY A 110 23.55 11.01 7.78
N TRP A 111 23.12 11.55 8.89
CA TRP A 111 21.94 12.41 8.95
C TRP A 111 22.31 13.71 9.67
N ASN A 112 21.95 14.83 9.07
CA ASN A 112 22.06 16.14 9.72
C ASN A 112 20.68 16.60 10.18
N ARG A 113 20.59 17.04 11.43
CA ARG A 113 19.33 17.46 12.03
C ARG A 113 18.85 18.76 11.38
N THR A 114 17.79 18.66 10.59
CA THR A 114 17.07 19.85 10.11
C THR A 114 16.21 20.42 11.24
N SER A 115 15.71 21.66 11.07
CA SER A 115 14.96 22.41 12.10
C SER A 115 13.59 21.83 12.49
N GLY A 116 13.17 20.69 11.91
CA GLY A 116 11.90 20.02 12.17
C GLY A 116 12.05 18.60 12.74
N TRP A 117 10.91 17.92 12.98
CA TRP A 117 10.92 16.49 13.35
C TRP A 117 11.31 15.66 12.14
N ASN A 118 12.51 15.09 12.17
CA ASN A 118 13.04 14.21 11.14
C ASN A 118 13.75 13.03 11.84
N PRO A 119 13.27 11.79 11.71
CA PRO A 119 13.68 10.67 12.56
C PRO A 119 15.04 10.02 12.19
N GLY A 120 15.81 10.58 11.27
CA GLY A 120 17.09 10.01 10.82
C GLY A 120 17.08 9.65 9.34
N THR A 121 17.93 8.70 8.95
CA THR A 121 18.05 8.21 7.55
C THR A 121 16.95 7.24 7.14
N GLY A 122 16.20 6.67 8.10
CA GLY A 122 15.15 5.69 7.82
C GLY A 122 14.25 5.43 9.03
N ARG A 123 13.21 4.63 8.83
CA ARG A 123 12.24 4.24 9.86
C ARG A 123 12.21 2.72 10.01
N LEU A 124 12.45 2.22 11.21
CA LEU A 124 12.18 0.84 11.59
C LEU A 124 10.85 0.76 12.34
N SER A 125 10.07 -0.27 12.07
CA SER A 125 8.77 -0.54 12.70
C SER A 125 8.72 -1.88 13.42
N ALA A 126 9.66 -2.78 13.14
CA ALA A 126 9.73 -4.08 13.79
C ALA A 126 11.16 -4.43 14.18
N PHE A 127 11.30 -5.16 15.28
CA PHE A 127 12.58 -5.60 15.85
C PHE A 127 12.36 -6.92 16.58
N ALA A 128 13.27 -7.88 16.40
CA ALA A 128 13.26 -9.16 17.09
C ALA A 128 14.70 -9.67 17.29
N ILE A 129 14.98 -10.27 18.46
CA ILE A 129 16.25 -10.92 18.79
C ILE A 129 16.00 -12.41 18.90
N HIS A 130 16.91 -13.22 18.35
CA HIS A 130 16.79 -14.67 18.45
C HIS A 130 16.98 -15.14 19.90
N PRO A 131 16.08 -16.00 20.44
CA PRO A 131 16.05 -16.31 21.87
C PRO A 131 17.27 -17.10 22.39
N ALA A 132 17.95 -17.85 21.50
CA ALA A 132 19.14 -18.64 21.87
C ALA A 132 20.47 -17.96 21.50
N ASN A 133 20.44 -16.84 20.76
CA ASN A 133 21.66 -16.17 20.31
C ASN A 133 21.37 -14.68 20.08
N GLU A 134 21.78 -13.84 21.02
CA GLU A 134 21.53 -12.39 20.99
C GLU A 134 22.25 -11.67 19.85
N ASP A 135 23.27 -12.29 19.23
CA ASP A 135 23.94 -11.73 18.06
C ASP A 135 23.06 -11.78 16.80
N ILE A 136 22.02 -12.61 16.79
CA ILE A 136 21.08 -12.72 15.68
C ILE A 136 19.90 -11.78 15.92
N ILE A 137 19.83 -10.73 15.10
CA ILE A 137 18.82 -9.67 15.20
C ILE A 137 18.10 -9.54 13.87
N TYR A 138 16.80 -9.33 13.91
CA TYR A 138 15.96 -9.04 12.76
C TYR A 138 15.30 -7.67 12.93
N VAL A 139 15.29 -6.87 11.87
CA VAL A 139 14.55 -5.60 11.83
C VAL A 139 13.68 -5.51 10.61
N GLY A 140 12.55 -4.82 10.75
CA GLY A 140 11.60 -4.56 9.68
C GLY A 140 11.44 -3.07 9.47
N SER A 141 11.47 -2.65 8.20
CA SER A 141 11.22 -1.28 7.77
C SER A 141 9.96 -1.23 6.89
N PRO A 142 9.06 -0.24 7.06
CA PRO A 142 7.97 -0.04 6.11
C PRO A 142 8.55 0.40 4.76
N GLY A 143 8.38 -0.42 3.73
CA GLY A 143 8.94 -0.18 2.40
C GLY A 143 10.43 -0.49 2.25
N GLY A 144 11.15 -0.76 3.35
CA GLY A 144 12.56 -1.17 3.34
C GLY A 144 12.78 -2.67 3.56
N GLY A 145 11.72 -3.45 3.78
CA GLY A 145 11.82 -4.91 3.89
C GLY A 145 12.34 -5.41 5.24
N ILE A 146 12.86 -6.66 5.24
CA ILE A 146 13.40 -7.33 6.44
C ILE A 146 14.92 -7.43 6.32
N TRP A 147 15.61 -7.10 7.40
CA TRP A 147 17.06 -7.17 7.49
C TRP A 147 17.46 -8.06 8.66
N LYS A 148 18.56 -8.78 8.48
CA LYS A 148 19.12 -9.68 9.50
C LYS A 148 20.56 -9.31 9.80
N SER A 149 20.89 -9.29 11.08
CA SER A 149 22.27 -9.30 11.57
C SER A 149 22.57 -10.65 12.23
N VAL A 150 23.82 -11.06 12.19
CA VAL A 150 24.36 -12.25 12.88
C VAL A 150 25.56 -11.91 13.76
N ASN A 151 25.78 -10.61 13.99
CA ASN A 151 26.93 -10.08 14.72
C ASN A 151 26.53 -8.87 15.58
N GLY A 152 25.35 -8.94 16.22
CA GLY A 152 24.90 -7.93 17.18
C GLY A 152 24.58 -6.57 16.57
N GLY A 153 24.26 -6.51 15.27
CA GLY A 153 23.89 -5.29 14.57
C GLY A 153 25.05 -4.52 13.92
N LEU A 154 26.26 -5.09 13.91
CA LEU A 154 27.42 -4.48 13.23
C LEU A 154 27.26 -4.50 11.70
N ASN A 155 26.75 -5.59 11.14
CA ASN A 155 26.43 -5.72 9.71
C ASN A 155 25.01 -6.26 9.53
N TRP A 156 24.38 -5.91 8.41
CA TRP A 156 23.02 -6.30 8.06
C TRP A 156 22.96 -6.89 6.66
N THR A 157 22.17 -7.96 6.51
CA THR A 157 21.87 -8.61 5.23
C THR A 157 20.39 -8.45 4.93
N PRO A 158 20.01 -7.91 3.76
CA PRO A 158 18.61 -7.85 3.34
C PRO A 158 18.09 -9.26 3.06
N LEU A 159 16.87 -9.56 3.51
CA LEU A 159 16.20 -10.85 3.30
C LEU A 159 15.14 -10.81 2.21
N THR A 160 14.83 -9.62 1.67
CA THR A 160 13.64 -9.37 0.86
C THR A 160 13.92 -8.70 -0.48
N ASP A 161 15.18 -8.54 -0.89
CA ASP A 161 15.55 -7.87 -2.16
C ASP A 161 15.01 -8.58 -3.41
N ASN A 162 14.80 -9.90 -3.32
CA ASN A 162 14.24 -10.71 -4.40
C ASN A 162 12.72 -10.88 -4.29
N ASN A 163 12.04 -10.10 -3.44
CA ASN A 163 10.59 -10.19 -3.27
C ASN A 163 9.91 -9.07 -4.06
N ALA A 164 9.00 -9.44 -4.96
CA ALA A 164 8.23 -8.49 -5.76
C ALA A 164 6.99 -7.91 -5.05
N ASN A 165 6.64 -8.45 -3.87
CA ASN A 165 5.43 -8.05 -3.16
C ASN A 165 5.66 -6.87 -2.21
N TRP A 166 4.59 -6.13 -1.92
CA TRP A 166 4.62 -4.87 -1.17
C TRP A 166 4.88 -5.15 0.31
N MET A 167 6.11 -4.98 0.76
CA MET A 167 6.47 -5.27 2.15
C MET A 167 6.43 -4.01 3.00
N SER A 168 5.26 -3.76 3.60
CA SER A 168 5.20 -2.97 4.83
C SER A 168 5.29 -3.90 6.03
N VAL A 169 6.47 -3.98 6.63
CA VAL A 169 6.72 -4.87 7.77
C VAL A 169 6.39 -4.13 9.06
N PHE A 170 5.20 -4.39 9.63
CA PHE A 170 4.79 -3.71 10.88
C PHE A 170 5.11 -4.50 12.15
N ALA A 171 5.32 -5.80 12.03
CA ALA A 171 5.66 -6.66 13.16
C ALA A 171 6.56 -7.81 12.69
N LEU A 172 7.40 -8.28 13.60
CA LEU A 172 8.21 -9.49 13.45
C LEU A 172 7.99 -10.34 14.70
N THR A 173 7.92 -11.65 14.52
CA THR A 173 7.88 -12.62 15.60
C THR A 173 8.89 -13.70 15.30
N ILE A 174 9.62 -14.13 16.33
CA ILE A 174 10.62 -15.19 16.27
C ILE A 174 10.52 -16.07 17.50
#